data_AF-A0A383WCF6-F1
#
_entry.id   AF-A0A383WCF6-F1
#
_cell.length_a   1.000
_cell.length_b   1.000
_cell.length_c   1.000
_cell.angle_alpha   90.00
_cell.angle_beta   90.00
_cell.angle_gamma   90.00
#
_symmetry.space_group_name_H-M   'P 1'
#
loop_
_entity.id
_entity.type
_entity.pdbx_description
1 polymer ?
#
loop_
_entity_poly.entity_id
_entity_poly.type
_entity_poly.pdbx_seq_one_letter_code
_entity_poly.pdbx_strand_id
1 'polypeptide(L)'
;MAGHYHAAAMLALLALICAPLASANGPPQLDLARWNRAYKYTAKQVPAALLSQSNAAMYDGGSASHDNYVEPMFPLQGYDVQRQCKGPKAAVNPVQAKLGTCQYKPNKDGTFTYWEKQPGDWSRLSNCYCYALDTFKGGWCQPGAASGVPLEQNSMTCAQLKKAVLADGAVEVTRKVALNSQPAAGHFIAMFLRPQSSCNFVRCQPDFHFLRKDANGLWSQKGGESPATNRDAQGQLIKDPQAAKLQGQYTQMCGYFRVEPAKMKIGTIPVPNMINNGLNKWRSKNLQVSVEPLQYNAEVDAADAATDYAMLQQQMFALQRSGRKLLVQKPQLS
;
A
#
# COMPACT_ATOMS: atom_id res chain seq x y z
N MET A 1 30.24 -3.48 70.38
CA MET A 1 29.37 -2.31 70.13
C MET A 1 28.71 -2.49 68.77
N ALA A 2 27.47 -2.04 68.68
CA ALA A 2 26.41 -2.48 67.77
C ALA A 2 26.61 -2.16 66.28
N GLY A 3 25.90 -2.89 65.42
CA GLY A 3 25.76 -2.57 63.99
C GLY A 3 24.93 -3.59 63.21
N HIS A 4 23.64 -3.71 63.51
CA HIS A 4 22.63 -4.42 62.70
C HIS A 4 22.07 -3.50 61.61
N TYR A 5 22.11 -3.87 60.32
CA TYR A 5 21.22 -3.38 59.26
C TYR A 5 21.08 -4.46 58.16
N HIS A 6 19.98 -5.24 58.17
CA HIS A 6 18.78 -5.09 57.31
C HIS A 6 18.96 -5.59 55.87
N ALA A 7 18.61 -6.87 55.66
CA ALA A 7 18.28 -7.43 54.35
C ALA A 7 16.82 -7.09 54.02
N ALA A 8 16.61 -6.17 53.07
CA ALA A 8 15.29 -5.88 52.52
C ALA A 8 15.04 -6.79 51.32
N ALA A 9 14.08 -7.71 51.48
CA ALA A 9 13.54 -8.53 50.40
C ALA A 9 12.73 -7.65 49.43
N MET A 10 13.21 -7.52 48.19
CA MET A 10 12.43 -6.94 47.09
C MET A 10 11.49 -8.02 46.54
N LEU A 11 10.24 -8.02 47.01
CA LEU A 11 9.13 -8.66 46.32
C LEU A 11 8.77 -7.82 45.09
N ALA A 12 9.28 -8.19 43.92
CA ALA A 12 8.82 -7.61 42.66
C ALA A 12 7.49 -8.28 42.27
N LEU A 13 6.41 -7.51 42.42
CA LEU A 13 5.06 -7.86 41.97
C LEU A 13 5.07 -8.00 40.44
N LEU A 14 5.02 -9.24 39.92
CA LEU A 14 4.68 -9.49 38.52
C LEU A 14 3.19 -9.12 38.33
N ALA A 15 2.93 -7.89 37.91
CA ALA A 15 1.62 -7.53 37.39
C ALA A 15 1.51 -8.19 36.00
N LEU A 16 0.91 -9.38 35.95
CA LEU A 16 0.48 -10.01 34.71
C LEU A 16 -0.60 -9.08 34.11
N ILE A 17 -0.21 -8.25 33.15
CA ILE A 17 -1.15 -7.50 32.32
C ILE A 17 -1.85 -8.54 31.44
N CYS A 18 -2.96 -9.08 31.92
CA CYS A 18 -3.95 -9.76 31.10
C CYS A 18 -4.53 -8.74 30.13
N ALA A 19 -3.84 -8.50 29.02
CA ALA A 19 -4.48 -7.94 27.84
C ALA A 19 -5.59 -8.92 27.45
N PRO A 20 -6.86 -8.48 27.33
CA PRO A 20 -7.92 -9.37 26.87
C PRO A 20 -7.51 -9.90 25.50
N LEU A 21 -7.44 -11.23 25.37
CA LEU A 21 -7.41 -11.90 24.09
C LEU A 21 -8.65 -11.42 23.33
N ALA A 22 -8.47 -10.44 22.46
CA ALA A 22 -9.52 -9.99 21.56
C ALA A 22 -10.05 -11.23 20.86
N SER A 23 -11.34 -11.52 21.05
CA SER A 23 -12.01 -12.65 20.41
C SER A 23 -11.65 -12.65 18.94
N ALA A 24 -10.86 -13.64 18.51
CA ALA A 24 -10.36 -13.78 17.13
C ALA A 24 -11.48 -13.99 16.10
N ASN A 25 -12.74 -13.95 16.55
CA ASN A 25 -13.92 -14.19 15.75
C ASN A 25 -14.69 -12.90 15.45
N GLY A 26 -14.44 -11.76 16.09
CA GLY A 26 -15.20 -10.54 15.83
C GLY A 26 -14.76 -9.76 14.57
N PRO A 27 -15.50 -8.72 14.16
CA PRO A 27 -15.05 -7.81 13.13
C PRO A 27 -13.71 -7.14 13.50
N PRO A 28 -12.81 -6.93 12.53
CA PRO A 28 -11.51 -6.35 12.81
C PRO A 28 -11.64 -4.88 13.22
N GLN A 29 -10.71 -4.44 14.05
CA GLN A 29 -10.53 -3.01 14.33
C GLN A 29 -9.88 -2.33 13.14
N LEU A 30 -10.20 -1.05 12.93
CA LEU A 30 -9.48 -0.22 11.97
C LEU A 30 -8.10 0.11 12.53
N ASP A 31 -7.09 -0.66 12.10
CA ASP A 31 -5.69 -0.48 12.51
C ASP A 31 -4.88 0.16 11.39
N LEU A 32 -4.98 1.49 11.28
CA LEU A 32 -4.23 2.25 10.27
C LEU A 32 -2.72 2.16 10.51
N ALA A 33 -2.26 2.01 11.75
CA ALA A 33 -0.83 1.92 12.07
C ALA A 33 -0.20 0.62 11.53
N ARG A 34 -0.97 -0.48 11.47
CA ARG A 34 -0.55 -1.73 10.82
C ARG A 34 -0.57 -1.59 9.30
N TRP A 35 -1.69 -1.13 8.73
CA TRP A 35 -1.90 -1.11 7.27
C TRP A 35 -1.11 -0.02 6.54
N ASN A 36 -0.85 1.10 7.20
CA ASN A 36 -0.19 2.28 6.62
C ASN A 36 1.19 2.54 7.25
N ARG A 37 1.78 1.51 7.88
CA ARG A 37 3.12 1.63 8.47
C ARG A 37 4.12 2.14 7.43
N ALA A 38 5.00 3.03 7.84
CA ALA A 38 6.14 3.47 7.04
C ALA A 38 7.45 3.00 7.67
N TYR A 39 8.51 2.97 6.87
CA TYR A 39 9.85 2.67 7.33
C TYR A 39 10.83 3.73 6.83
N LYS A 40 11.86 3.97 7.64
CA LYS A 40 13.04 4.71 7.24
C LYS A 40 14.12 3.73 6.84
N TYR A 41 14.49 3.77 5.57
CA TYR A 41 15.59 3.01 5.01
C TYR A 41 16.83 3.89 5.00
N THR A 42 17.94 3.40 5.55
CA THR A 42 19.19 4.17 5.64
C THR A 42 20.32 3.38 4.99
N ALA A 43 21.12 4.06 4.16
CA ALA A 43 22.41 3.58 3.68
C ALA A 43 23.51 4.49 4.24
N LYS A 44 24.52 3.91 4.87
CA LYS A 44 25.73 4.63 5.32
C LYS A 44 26.93 4.26 4.47
N GLN A 45 27.98 5.07 4.57
CA GLN A 45 29.22 4.93 3.82
C GLN A 45 29.00 4.98 2.31
N VAL A 46 28.01 5.76 1.86
CA VAL A 46 27.70 5.88 0.44
C VAL A 46 28.78 6.73 -0.24
N PRO A 47 29.56 6.21 -1.21
CA PRO A 47 30.52 7.00 -1.95
C PRO A 47 29.81 8.10 -2.76
N ALA A 48 30.45 9.27 -2.90
CA ALA A 48 29.90 10.39 -3.68
C ALA A 48 29.44 9.97 -5.08
N ALA A 49 30.26 9.15 -5.76
CA ALA A 49 29.99 8.64 -7.09
C ALA A 49 28.69 7.83 -7.19
N LEU A 50 28.29 7.10 -6.13
CA LEU A 50 27.03 6.34 -6.14
C LEU A 50 25.81 7.24 -5.91
N LEU A 51 25.94 8.35 -5.19
CA LEU A 51 24.84 9.32 -5.01
C LEU A 51 24.63 10.18 -6.26
N SER A 52 25.68 10.42 -7.05
CA SER A 52 25.61 11.22 -8.28
C SER A 52 25.29 10.40 -9.53
N GLN A 53 25.11 9.08 -9.42
CA GLN A 53 24.60 8.23 -10.50
C GLN A 53 23.12 8.56 -10.73
N SER A 54 22.86 9.66 -11.46
CA SER A 54 21.55 10.00 -11.97
C SER A 54 21.42 9.57 -13.43
N ASN A 55 20.22 9.12 -13.81
CA ASN A 55 19.91 8.86 -15.21
C ASN A 55 19.54 10.17 -15.91
N ALA A 56 20.54 11.00 -16.18
CA ALA A 56 20.35 12.25 -16.94
C ALA A 56 19.71 11.99 -18.32
N ALA A 57 20.02 10.86 -18.96
CA ALA A 57 19.55 10.49 -20.29
C ALA A 57 18.02 10.22 -20.39
N MET A 58 17.34 9.93 -19.27
CA MET A 58 15.90 9.61 -19.29
C MET A 58 15.00 10.85 -19.29
N TYR A 59 15.53 12.01 -18.87
CA TYR A 59 14.76 13.25 -18.75
C TYR A 59 14.84 14.16 -19.97
N ASP A 60 15.86 14.01 -20.82
CA ASP A 60 16.10 14.91 -21.95
C ASP A 60 15.32 14.52 -23.23
N GLY A 61 14.34 13.62 -23.11
CA GLY A 61 13.54 13.13 -24.25
C GLY A 61 14.32 12.35 -25.31
N GLY A 62 15.63 12.17 -25.12
CA GLY A 62 16.47 11.33 -25.96
C GLY A 62 16.11 9.87 -25.77
N SER A 63 16.00 9.13 -26.87
CA SER A 63 15.96 7.67 -26.83
C SER A 63 17.32 7.16 -26.34
N ALA A 64 17.53 7.13 -25.03
CA ALA A 64 18.62 6.36 -24.47
C ALA A 64 18.43 4.92 -24.98
N SER A 65 19.40 4.39 -25.72
CA SER A 65 19.40 2.98 -26.09
C SER A 65 19.29 2.17 -24.80
N HIS A 66 18.48 1.11 -24.83
CA HIS A 66 18.26 0.23 -23.68
C HIS A 66 19.60 -0.27 -23.09
N ASP A 67 20.64 -0.31 -23.92
CA ASP A 67 21.98 -0.81 -23.63
C ASP A 67 22.79 0.05 -22.66
N ASN A 68 22.43 1.33 -22.44
CA ASN A 68 23.15 2.24 -21.53
C ASN A 68 22.36 2.60 -20.26
N TYR A 69 21.26 1.89 -19.99
CA TYR A 69 20.47 2.13 -18.78
C TYR A 69 21.20 1.59 -17.55
N VAL A 70 21.72 2.51 -16.72
CA VAL A 70 22.17 2.17 -15.37
C VAL A 70 21.00 2.43 -14.43
N GLU A 71 20.45 1.37 -13.83
CA GLU A 71 19.37 1.56 -12.87
C GLU A 71 19.87 2.41 -11.68
N PRO A 72 19.18 3.50 -11.33
CA PRO A 72 19.66 4.40 -10.28
C PRO A 72 19.71 3.66 -8.93
N MET A 73 20.75 3.99 -8.15
CA MET A 73 20.94 3.44 -6.81
C MET A 73 20.06 4.15 -5.77
N PHE A 74 19.77 5.43 -6.00
CA PHE A 74 19.04 6.29 -5.08
C PHE A 74 18.17 7.29 -5.85
N PRO A 75 16.98 7.65 -5.35
CA PRO A 75 16.23 6.95 -4.29
C PRO A 75 15.86 5.51 -4.67
N LEU A 76 15.40 4.67 -3.74
CA LEU A 76 14.94 3.29 -4.03
C LEU A 76 13.79 3.29 -5.05
N GLN A 77 13.06 4.41 -5.14
CA GLN A 77 12.04 4.68 -6.14
C GLN A 77 12.24 6.09 -6.70
N GLY A 78 12.90 6.22 -7.85
CA GLY A 78 13.14 7.50 -8.52
C GLY A 78 14.44 7.51 -9.33
N TYR A 79 14.91 8.71 -9.70
CA TYR A 79 15.92 8.85 -10.75
C TYR A 79 17.04 9.87 -10.46
N ASP A 80 16.86 10.76 -9.48
CA ASP A 80 17.82 11.83 -9.22
C ASP A 80 17.80 12.30 -7.76
N VAL A 81 18.82 11.90 -7.00
CA VAL A 81 18.99 12.31 -5.59
C VAL A 81 19.11 13.82 -5.43
N GLN A 82 19.83 14.51 -6.30
CA GLN A 82 20.11 15.94 -6.14
C GLN A 82 18.85 16.77 -6.36
N ARG A 83 17.96 16.31 -7.26
CA ARG A 83 16.67 16.97 -7.50
C ARG A 83 15.59 16.56 -6.51
N GLN A 84 15.56 15.29 -6.10
CA GLN A 84 14.43 14.72 -5.34
C GLN A 84 14.66 14.75 -3.83
N CYS A 85 15.91 14.64 -3.38
CA CYS A 85 16.24 14.49 -1.97
C CYS A 85 16.72 15.79 -1.34
N LYS A 86 16.41 15.95 -0.04
CA LYS A 86 16.85 17.09 0.74
C LYS A 86 18.36 16.99 1.00
N GLY A 87 19.07 18.07 0.71
CA GLY A 87 20.52 18.12 0.86
C GLY A 87 21.03 18.22 2.31
N PRO A 88 22.35 18.43 2.47
CA PRO A 88 23.07 18.36 3.74
C PRO A 88 22.53 19.30 4.84
N LYS A 89 22.04 20.47 4.42
CA LYS A 89 21.61 21.56 5.32
C LYS A 89 20.17 21.38 5.83
N ALA A 90 19.42 20.43 5.28
CA ALA A 90 18.03 20.25 5.69
C ALA A 90 17.94 19.54 7.05
N ALA A 91 17.03 19.99 7.91
CA ALA A 91 16.62 19.27 9.10
C ALA A 91 15.23 18.67 8.82
N VAL A 92 15.16 17.38 8.54
CA VAL A 92 13.90 16.68 8.24
C VAL A 92 13.69 15.63 9.31
N ASN A 93 12.55 15.72 10.00
CA ASN A 93 12.10 14.68 10.92
C ASN A 93 11.44 13.54 10.11
N PRO A 94 11.98 12.31 10.12
CA PRO A 94 11.43 11.20 9.34
C PRO A 94 9.97 10.87 9.69
N VAL A 95 9.54 11.06 10.95
CA VAL A 95 8.14 10.78 11.35
C VAL A 95 7.17 11.80 10.75
N GLN A 96 7.59 13.05 10.61
CA GLN A 96 6.78 14.15 10.06
C GLN A 96 6.97 14.33 8.55
N ALA A 97 7.86 13.57 7.93
CA ALA A 97 8.09 13.62 6.49
C ALA A 97 6.98 12.86 5.73
N LYS A 98 6.64 13.31 4.52
CA LYS A 98 5.76 12.57 3.61
C LYS A 98 6.44 11.30 3.09
N LEU A 99 5.67 10.32 2.64
CA LEU A 99 6.20 9.16 1.92
C LEU A 99 7.02 9.60 0.70
N GLY A 100 8.07 8.86 0.37
CA GLY A 100 9.03 9.20 -0.69
C GLY A 100 10.03 10.31 -0.31
N THR A 101 9.88 10.96 0.84
CA THR A 101 10.88 11.95 1.28
C THR A 101 12.21 11.27 1.53
N CYS A 102 13.28 11.85 0.99
CA CYS A 102 14.65 11.39 1.18
C CYS A 102 15.60 12.52 1.53
N GLN A 103 16.72 12.17 2.15
CA GLN A 103 17.79 13.10 2.50
C GLN A 103 19.16 12.42 2.43
N TYR A 104 20.19 13.19 2.09
CA TYR A 104 21.59 12.79 2.22
C TYR A 104 22.40 13.80 3.05
N LYS A 105 23.39 13.30 3.79
CA LYS A 105 24.32 14.09 4.61
C LYS A 105 25.76 13.61 4.41
N PRO A 106 26.74 14.51 4.23
CA PRO A 106 28.14 14.13 4.15
C PRO A 106 28.66 13.69 5.52
N ASN A 107 29.52 12.69 5.52
CA ASN A 107 30.27 12.19 6.65
C ASN A 107 31.69 12.80 6.64
N LYS A 108 32.42 12.71 7.76
CA LYS A 108 33.78 13.26 7.89
C LYS A 108 34.81 12.58 6.96
N ASP A 109 34.55 11.33 6.59
CA ASP A 109 35.41 10.51 5.72
C ASP A 109 35.16 10.74 4.22
N GLY A 110 34.36 11.74 3.85
CA GLY A 110 34.00 12.04 2.47
C GLY A 110 32.90 11.14 1.88
N THR A 111 32.40 10.16 2.64
CA THR A 111 31.20 9.39 2.27
C THR A 111 29.93 10.12 2.68
N PHE A 112 28.78 9.50 2.43
CA PHE A 112 27.48 10.05 2.79
C PHE A 112 26.64 9.05 3.58
N THR A 113 25.73 9.60 4.38
CA THR A 113 24.59 8.90 4.93
C THR A 113 23.34 9.33 4.15
N TYR A 114 22.67 8.37 3.53
CA TYR A 114 21.40 8.55 2.83
C TYR A 114 20.28 7.92 3.64
N TRP A 115 19.11 8.55 3.69
CA TRP A 115 17.90 7.89 4.14
C TRP A 115 16.68 8.30 3.30
N GLU A 116 15.69 7.42 3.26
CA GLU A 116 14.37 7.70 2.68
C GLU A 116 13.24 7.07 3.48
N LYS A 117 12.08 7.72 3.47
CA LYS A 117 10.84 7.21 4.04
C LYS A 117 10.02 6.53 2.95
N GLN A 118 9.67 5.27 3.14
CA GLN A 118 8.88 4.50 2.17
C GLN A 118 7.72 3.78 2.87
N PRO A 119 6.64 3.47 2.13
CA PRO A 119 5.54 2.69 2.68
C PRO A 119 6.00 1.28 3.04
N GLY A 120 5.40 0.74 4.09
CA GLY A 120 5.68 -0.59 4.60
C GLY A 120 5.05 -1.70 3.79
N ASP A 121 5.44 -2.93 4.13
CA ASP A 121 5.07 -4.11 3.35
C ASP A 121 3.56 -4.35 3.31
N TRP A 122 2.81 -4.05 4.37
CA TRP A 122 1.35 -4.18 4.35
C TRP A 122 0.68 -3.19 3.39
N SER A 123 1.27 -2.01 3.19
CA SER A 123 0.75 -1.05 2.21
C SER A 123 1.11 -1.48 0.78
N ARG A 124 2.34 -1.96 0.55
CA ARG A 124 2.86 -2.25 -0.80
C ARG A 124 2.54 -3.66 -1.30
N LEU A 125 2.64 -4.66 -0.43
CA LEU A 125 2.52 -6.09 -0.73
C LEU A 125 1.14 -6.64 -0.34
N SER A 126 0.11 -5.80 -0.50
CA SER A 126 -1.29 -6.16 -0.35
C SER A 126 -2.14 -5.25 -1.23
N ASN A 127 -3.39 -5.64 -1.48
CA ASN A 127 -4.37 -4.82 -2.22
C ASN A 127 -5.70 -4.70 -1.44
N CYS A 128 -6.73 -4.17 -2.10
CA CYS A 128 -8.08 -3.99 -1.56
C CYS A 128 -8.68 -5.30 -1.05
N TYR A 129 -8.45 -6.42 -1.73
CA TYR A 129 -9.02 -7.71 -1.34
C TYR A 129 -8.31 -8.30 -0.12
N CYS A 130 -6.97 -8.23 -0.07
CA CYS A 130 -6.22 -8.61 1.14
C CYS A 130 -6.69 -7.81 2.37
N TYR A 131 -6.83 -6.48 2.19
CA TYR A 131 -7.32 -5.58 3.22
C TYR A 131 -8.72 -5.94 3.69
N ALA A 132 -9.64 -6.13 2.73
CA ALA A 132 -11.01 -6.45 3.02
C ALA A 132 -11.16 -7.78 3.75
N LEU A 133 -10.25 -8.74 3.54
CA LEU A 133 -10.21 -10.02 4.27
C LEU A 133 -9.36 -9.98 5.55
N ASP A 134 -8.86 -8.81 5.96
CA ASP A 134 -7.93 -8.63 7.08
C ASP A 134 -6.70 -9.57 7.06
N THR A 135 -6.17 -9.86 5.87
CA THR A 135 -5.04 -10.79 5.70
C THR A 135 -3.83 -10.12 5.06
N PHE A 136 -2.64 -10.60 5.41
CA PHE A 136 -1.40 -10.28 4.70
C PHE A 136 -0.73 -11.57 4.21
N LYS A 137 -0.40 -11.61 2.92
CA LYS A 137 0.19 -12.78 2.25
C LYS A 137 1.45 -12.43 1.44
N GLY A 138 1.95 -11.19 1.52
CA GLY A 138 3.14 -10.75 0.80
C GLY A 138 2.99 -10.62 -0.71
N GLY A 139 1.75 -10.38 -1.19
CA GLY A 139 1.39 -10.25 -2.60
C GLY A 139 -0.04 -9.73 -2.74
N TRP A 140 -0.48 -9.46 -3.97
CA TRP A 140 -1.84 -9.00 -4.20
C TRP A 140 -2.82 -10.16 -4.23
N CYS A 141 -3.82 -10.13 -3.35
CA CYS A 141 -4.84 -11.16 -3.25
C CYS A 141 -5.76 -11.11 -4.47
N GLN A 142 -6.03 -12.28 -5.06
CA GLN A 142 -6.86 -12.44 -6.24
C GLN A 142 -8.09 -13.30 -5.90
N PRO A 143 -9.31 -12.76 -6.01
CA PRO A 143 -10.52 -13.54 -5.81
C PRO A 143 -10.54 -14.80 -6.69
N GLY A 144 -10.88 -15.94 -6.11
CA GLY A 144 -11.04 -17.23 -6.78
C GLY A 144 -9.74 -17.93 -7.16
N ALA A 145 -8.57 -17.28 -7.04
CA ALA A 145 -7.31 -17.84 -7.53
C ALA A 145 -6.91 -19.14 -6.81
N ALA A 146 -7.02 -19.20 -5.47
CA ALA A 146 -6.74 -20.43 -4.72
C ALA A 146 -7.87 -21.47 -4.83
N SER A 147 -9.05 -21.04 -5.29
CA SER A 147 -10.24 -21.88 -5.42
C SER A 147 -10.44 -22.44 -6.84
N GLY A 148 -9.49 -22.22 -7.75
CA GLY A 148 -9.57 -22.69 -9.14
C GLY A 148 -10.60 -21.94 -9.99
N VAL A 149 -11.01 -20.74 -9.57
CA VAL A 149 -11.95 -19.87 -10.30
C VAL A 149 -11.32 -18.47 -10.48
N PRO A 150 -10.13 -18.37 -11.12
CA PRO A 150 -9.48 -17.08 -11.30
C PRO A 150 -10.31 -16.13 -12.17
N LEU A 151 -10.10 -14.83 -11.98
CA LEU A 151 -10.77 -13.80 -12.77
C LEU A 151 -10.05 -13.56 -14.10
N GLU A 152 -10.83 -13.41 -15.15
CA GLU A 152 -10.37 -12.91 -16.45
C GLU A 152 -10.35 -11.38 -16.43
N GLN A 153 -9.15 -10.78 -16.39
CA GLN A 153 -8.98 -9.33 -16.18
C GLN A 153 -9.65 -8.46 -17.25
N ASN A 154 -9.64 -8.88 -18.52
CA ASN A 154 -10.14 -8.07 -19.63
C ASN A 154 -11.66 -8.15 -19.83
N SER A 155 -12.34 -9.05 -19.13
CA SER A 155 -13.78 -9.30 -19.32
C SER A 155 -14.52 -9.48 -17.99
N MET A 156 -14.00 -8.88 -16.92
CA MET A 156 -14.52 -9.05 -15.57
C MET A 156 -15.94 -8.47 -15.43
N THR A 157 -16.84 -9.27 -14.85
CA THR A 157 -18.22 -8.90 -14.54
C THR A 157 -18.52 -9.13 -13.06
N CYS A 158 -19.57 -8.48 -12.52
CA CYS A 158 -20.01 -8.75 -11.15
C CYS A 158 -20.39 -10.23 -10.93
N ALA A 159 -20.90 -10.92 -11.96
CA ALA A 159 -21.26 -12.33 -11.85
C ALA A 159 -20.01 -13.22 -11.64
N GLN A 160 -18.94 -12.98 -12.41
CA GLN A 160 -17.67 -13.68 -12.26
C GLN A 160 -17.00 -13.35 -10.92
N LEU A 161 -16.97 -12.07 -10.54
CA LEU A 161 -16.44 -11.62 -9.25
C LEU A 161 -17.17 -12.30 -8.08
N LYS A 162 -18.50 -12.30 -8.11
CA LYS A 162 -19.32 -12.97 -7.11
C LYS A 162 -19.01 -14.46 -7.04
N LYS A 163 -18.95 -15.15 -8.20
CA LYS A 163 -18.60 -16.58 -8.25
C LYS A 163 -17.23 -16.84 -7.60
N ALA A 164 -16.23 -16.02 -7.90
CA ALA A 164 -14.88 -16.15 -7.37
C ALA A 164 -14.83 -15.94 -5.84
N VAL A 165 -15.46 -14.87 -5.34
CA VAL A 165 -15.50 -14.54 -3.90
C VAL A 165 -16.29 -15.59 -3.09
N LEU A 166 -17.37 -16.13 -3.65
CA LEU A 166 -18.11 -17.24 -3.04
C LEU A 166 -17.27 -18.53 -3.03
N ALA A 167 -16.53 -18.83 -4.10
CA ALA A 167 -15.65 -20.00 -4.17
C ALA A 167 -14.54 -19.94 -3.11
N ASP A 168 -14.06 -18.73 -2.78
CA ASP A 168 -13.09 -18.50 -1.71
C ASP A 168 -13.69 -18.68 -0.30
N GLY A 169 -15.01 -18.82 -0.16
CA GLY A 169 -15.69 -19.12 1.11
C GLY A 169 -16.52 -17.97 1.69
N ALA A 170 -16.71 -16.87 0.95
CA ALA A 170 -17.60 -15.81 1.38
C ALA A 170 -19.07 -16.24 1.30
N VAL A 171 -19.93 -15.61 2.09
CA VAL A 171 -21.39 -15.83 2.08
C VAL A 171 -22.07 -14.53 1.69
N GLU A 172 -22.85 -14.52 0.61
CA GLU A 172 -23.60 -13.34 0.21
C GLU A 172 -24.65 -12.95 1.27
N VAL A 173 -24.79 -11.64 1.52
CA VAL A 173 -25.77 -11.08 2.44
C VAL A 173 -26.46 -9.87 1.81
N THR A 174 -27.62 -9.52 2.35
CA THR A 174 -28.32 -8.31 1.90
C THR A 174 -27.64 -7.04 2.42
N ARG A 175 -27.80 -5.92 1.71
CA ARG A 175 -27.38 -4.58 2.20
C ARG A 175 -27.96 -4.28 3.58
N LYS A 176 -29.23 -4.60 3.82
CA LYS A 176 -29.89 -4.36 5.12
C LYS A 176 -29.16 -5.09 6.26
N VAL A 177 -28.77 -6.34 6.06
CA VAL A 177 -27.98 -7.11 7.04
C VAL A 177 -26.61 -6.47 7.24
N ALA A 178 -25.89 -6.21 6.15
CA ALA A 178 -24.53 -5.66 6.22
C ALA A 178 -24.46 -4.28 6.89
N LEU A 179 -25.44 -3.40 6.68
CA LEU A 179 -25.47 -2.07 7.27
C LEU A 179 -25.89 -2.09 8.75
N ASN A 180 -26.89 -2.89 9.10
CA ASN A 180 -27.56 -2.78 10.41
C ASN A 180 -27.10 -3.81 11.45
N SER A 181 -26.13 -4.67 11.13
CA SER A 181 -25.64 -5.70 12.06
C SER A 181 -24.12 -5.88 12.00
N GLN A 182 -23.59 -6.70 12.91
CA GLN A 182 -22.25 -7.27 12.85
C GLN A 182 -22.37 -8.78 13.03
N PRO A 183 -21.63 -9.60 12.28
CA PRO A 183 -21.66 -11.04 12.50
C PRO A 183 -20.91 -11.39 13.79
N ALA A 184 -21.33 -12.48 14.44
CA ALA A 184 -20.63 -13.03 15.60
C ALA A 184 -19.25 -13.62 15.25
N ALA A 185 -19.10 -14.05 13.99
CA ALA A 185 -17.86 -14.57 13.41
C ALA A 185 -17.52 -13.82 12.11
N GLY A 186 -16.30 -13.30 12.01
CA GLY A 186 -15.79 -12.58 10.85
C GLY A 186 -16.33 -11.15 10.74
N HIS A 187 -16.54 -10.69 9.50
CA HIS A 187 -17.02 -9.35 9.20
C HIS A 187 -17.70 -9.25 7.85
N PHE A 188 -18.27 -8.09 7.55
CA PHE A 188 -18.85 -7.81 6.24
C PHE A 188 -17.85 -7.11 5.31
N ILE A 189 -17.93 -7.44 4.02
CA ILE A 189 -17.26 -6.75 2.93
C ILE A 189 -18.29 -6.29 1.89
N ALA A 190 -17.97 -5.22 1.16
CA ALA A 190 -18.73 -4.73 0.02
C ALA A 190 -17.84 -4.77 -1.22
N MET A 191 -18.40 -5.22 -2.34
CA MET A 191 -17.64 -5.48 -3.57
C MET A 191 -18.14 -4.60 -4.70
N PHE A 192 -17.20 -3.95 -5.38
CA PHE A 192 -17.46 -3.08 -6.52
C PHE A 192 -16.63 -3.50 -7.73
N LEU A 193 -17.14 -3.16 -8.91
CA LEU A 193 -16.48 -3.27 -10.20
C LEU A 193 -16.35 -1.87 -10.81
N ARG A 194 -15.15 -1.56 -11.31
CA ARG A 194 -14.95 -0.55 -12.35
C ARG A 194 -15.09 -1.30 -13.68
N PRO A 195 -16.20 -1.13 -14.42
CA PRO A 195 -16.30 -1.72 -15.75
C PRO A 195 -15.39 -0.96 -16.72
N GLN A 196 -14.95 -1.61 -17.81
CA GLN A 196 -14.12 -0.97 -18.83
C GLN A 196 -14.74 0.34 -19.35
N SER A 197 -16.07 0.38 -19.50
CA SER A 197 -16.80 1.56 -19.96
C SER A 197 -16.68 2.77 -19.06
N SER A 198 -16.26 2.60 -17.79
CA SER A 198 -16.10 3.71 -16.85
C SER A 198 -14.79 4.48 -17.02
N CYS A 199 -13.86 4.01 -17.85
CA CYS A 199 -12.57 4.66 -18.07
C CYS A 199 -12.10 4.55 -19.53
N ASN A 200 -11.45 5.60 -20.05
CA ASN A 200 -11.12 5.70 -21.47
C ASN A 200 -9.65 6.07 -21.75
N PHE A 201 -8.75 5.80 -20.80
CA PHE A 201 -7.31 6.03 -20.97
C PHE A 201 -6.56 4.73 -21.29
N VAL A 202 -5.37 4.92 -21.84
CA VAL A 202 -4.48 3.85 -22.31
C VAL A 202 -4.11 2.96 -21.13
N ARG A 203 -4.40 1.65 -21.25
CA ARG A 203 -4.26 0.62 -20.19
C ARG A 203 -5.33 0.62 -19.10
N CYS A 204 -6.42 1.38 -19.24
CA CYS A 204 -7.55 1.09 -18.35
C CYS A 204 -8.13 -0.28 -18.68
N GLN A 205 -8.30 -1.10 -17.65
CA GLN A 205 -8.92 -2.43 -17.68
C GLN A 205 -10.03 -2.49 -16.62
N PRO A 206 -11.00 -3.42 -16.77
CA PRO A 206 -11.90 -3.76 -15.68
C PRO A 206 -11.13 -4.06 -14.40
N ASP A 207 -11.65 -3.60 -13.27
CA ASP A 207 -10.97 -3.71 -11.99
C ASP A 207 -11.96 -3.83 -10.84
N PHE A 208 -11.56 -4.44 -9.74
CA PHE A 208 -12.42 -4.66 -8.59
C PHE A 208 -11.97 -3.82 -7.40
N HIS A 209 -12.91 -3.54 -6.51
CA HIS A 209 -12.61 -2.90 -5.24
C HIS A 209 -13.43 -3.48 -4.12
N PHE A 210 -12.83 -3.54 -2.94
CA PHE A 210 -13.46 -4.06 -1.75
C PHE A 210 -13.37 -3.07 -0.60
N LEU A 211 -14.47 -2.96 0.12
CA LEU A 211 -14.55 -2.28 1.40
C LEU A 211 -14.84 -3.29 2.49
N ARG A 212 -14.42 -2.97 3.71
CA ARG A 212 -14.60 -3.77 4.91
C ARG A 212 -15.40 -3.01 5.94
N LYS A 213 -16.33 -3.68 6.64
CA LYS A 213 -16.96 -3.13 7.83
C LYS A 213 -16.09 -3.43 9.05
N ASP A 214 -15.64 -2.38 9.73
CA ASP A 214 -14.83 -2.51 10.94
C ASP A 214 -15.72 -2.61 12.19
N ALA A 215 -15.11 -2.98 13.32
CA ALA A 215 -15.80 -3.15 14.60
C ALA A 215 -16.53 -1.90 15.11
N ASN A 216 -16.11 -0.71 14.70
CA ASN A 216 -16.77 0.56 15.02
C ASN A 216 -18.04 0.82 14.19
N GLY A 217 -18.42 -0.11 13.30
CA GLY A 217 -19.61 -0.02 12.45
C GLY A 217 -19.44 0.83 11.19
N LEU A 218 -18.29 1.50 11.03
CA LEU A 218 -17.93 2.21 9.79
C LEU A 218 -17.32 1.24 8.77
N TRP A 219 -17.24 1.71 7.54
CA TRP A 219 -16.56 1.01 6.46
C TRP A 219 -15.22 1.67 6.15
N SER A 220 -14.27 0.86 5.71
CA SER A 220 -12.95 1.28 5.30
C SER A 220 -12.51 0.56 4.03
N GLN A 221 -11.49 1.14 3.39
CA GLN A 221 -11.01 0.72 2.08
C GLN A 221 -9.49 0.89 1.98
N LYS A 222 -8.91 0.21 1.01
CA LYS A 222 -7.51 0.37 0.59
C LYS A 222 -7.45 0.19 -0.93
N GLY A 223 -7.03 1.19 -1.69
CA GLY A 223 -6.92 1.10 -3.15
C GLY A 223 -5.53 0.66 -3.59
N GLY A 224 -5.36 -0.57 -4.10
CA GLY A 224 -4.03 -1.06 -4.52
C GLY A 224 -2.97 -0.87 -3.42
N GLU A 225 -1.89 -0.15 -3.72
CA GLU A 225 -0.81 0.19 -2.78
C GLU A 225 -1.10 1.42 -1.89
N SER A 226 -2.16 2.18 -2.16
CA SER A 226 -2.52 3.39 -1.42
C SER A 226 -2.83 3.10 0.06
N PRO A 227 -2.71 4.09 0.95
CA PRO A 227 -3.05 3.92 2.36
C PRO A 227 -4.51 3.47 2.57
N ALA A 228 -4.73 2.61 3.57
CA ALA A 228 -6.05 2.29 4.09
C ALA A 228 -6.69 3.52 4.74
N THR A 229 -8.02 3.65 4.59
CA THR A 229 -8.79 4.79 5.11
C THR A 229 -10.26 4.41 5.31
N ASN A 230 -10.94 5.06 6.26
CA ASN A 230 -12.40 5.00 6.42
C ASN A 230 -13.12 6.17 5.75
N ARG A 231 -12.42 6.90 4.88
CA ARG A 231 -12.93 8.04 4.13
C ARG A 231 -13.10 7.71 2.66
N ASP A 232 -14.12 8.31 2.06
CA ASP A 232 -14.36 8.27 0.63
C ASP A 232 -13.53 9.34 -0.11
N ALA A 233 -13.71 9.44 -1.44
CA ALA A 233 -13.00 10.39 -2.30
C ALA A 233 -13.27 11.86 -1.97
N GLN A 234 -14.32 12.15 -1.20
CA GLN A 234 -14.67 13.50 -0.75
C GLN A 234 -14.25 13.74 0.71
N GLY A 235 -13.47 12.82 1.29
CA GLY A 235 -13.02 12.89 2.68
C GLY A 235 -14.10 12.56 3.70
N GLN A 236 -15.26 12.05 3.29
CA GLN A 236 -16.39 11.74 4.17
C GLN A 236 -16.26 10.33 4.75
N LEU A 237 -16.68 10.13 6.00
CA LEU A 237 -16.71 8.79 6.61
C LEU A 237 -17.67 7.87 5.85
N ILE A 238 -17.21 6.66 5.54
CA ILE A 238 -18.00 5.68 4.80
C ILE A 238 -18.95 4.95 5.77
N LYS A 239 -20.21 5.39 5.81
CA LYS A 239 -21.27 4.72 6.60
C LYS A 239 -22.00 3.66 5.76
N ASP A 240 -22.07 3.87 4.46
CA ASP A 240 -22.68 2.96 3.49
C ASP A 240 -21.82 2.93 2.22
N PRO A 241 -21.21 1.78 1.88
CA PRO A 241 -20.38 1.64 0.69
C PRO A 241 -21.09 2.06 -0.60
N GLN A 242 -22.40 1.77 -0.74
CA GLN A 242 -23.13 2.04 -1.98
C GLN A 242 -23.41 3.54 -2.17
N ALA A 243 -23.45 4.33 -1.09
CA ALA A 243 -23.63 5.78 -1.16
C ALA A 243 -22.30 6.55 -1.25
N ALA A 244 -21.18 5.92 -0.88
CA ALA A 244 -19.87 6.56 -0.81
C ALA A 244 -19.29 6.87 -2.19
N LYS A 245 -18.50 7.95 -2.28
CA LYS A 245 -17.79 8.29 -3.51
C LYS A 245 -16.45 7.56 -3.54
N LEU A 246 -16.39 6.44 -4.26
CA LEU A 246 -15.15 5.67 -4.36
C LEU A 246 -14.18 6.32 -5.37
N GLN A 247 -12.89 6.34 -5.02
CA GLN A 247 -11.84 6.74 -5.94
C GLN A 247 -11.66 5.69 -7.03
N GLY A 248 -11.22 6.07 -8.23
CA GLY A 248 -10.91 5.10 -9.29
C GLY A 248 -12.14 4.53 -10.02
N GLN A 249 -13.28 5.24 -10.02
CA GLN A 249 -14.44 4.96 -10.86
C GLN A 249 -15.06 3.55 -10.68
N TYR A 250 -15.05 3.02 -9.46
CA TYR A 250 -15.79 1.81 -9.10
C TYR A 250 -17.30 2.11 -9.01
N THR A 251 -17.95 2.13 -10.16
CA THR A 251 -19.33 2.62 -10.34
C THR A 251 -20.39 1.53 -10.17
N GLN A 252 -20.01 0.24 -10.25
CA GLN A 252 -20.95 -0.86 -10.21
C GLN A 252 -20.83 -1.65 -8.90
N MET A 253 -21.88 -1.60 -8.07
CA MET A 253 -21.98 -2.42 -6.85
C MET A 253 -22.30 -3.87 -7.21
N CYS A 254 -21.48 -4.81 -6.76
CA CYS A 254 -21.62 -6.24 -7.07
C CYS A 254 -22.17 -7.09 -5.90
N GLY A 255 -22.20 -6.56 -4.68
CA GLY A 255 -22.85 -7.22 -3.54
C GLY A 255 -22.19 -6.97 -2.19
N TYR A 256 -22.82 -7.48 -1.15
CA TYR A 256 -22.30 -7.53 0.21
C TYR A 256 -22.08 -8.99 0.61
N PHE A 257 -21.02 -9.26 1.36
CA PHE A 257 -20.66 -10.61 1.77
C PHE A 257 -20.20 -10.63 3.22
N ARG A 258 -20.53 -11.71 3.94
CA ARG A 258 -19.86 -12.08 5.18
C ARG A 258 -18.63 -12.92 4.85
N VAL A 259 -17.52 -12.61 5.49
CA VAL A 259 -16.28 -13.38 5.39
C VAL A 259 -15.77 -13.74 6.77
N GLU A 260 -15.16 -14.90 6.90
CA GLU A 260 -14.42 -15.33 8.09
C GLU A 260 -12.98 -15.59 7.65
N PRO A 261 -12.03 -14.67 7.91
CA PRO A 261 -10.68 -14.73 7.31
C PRO A 261 -9.99 -16.10 7.42
N ALA A 262 -10.15 -16.78 8.57
CA ALA A 262 -9.59 -18.10 8.82
C ALA A 262 -10.16 -19.22 7.92
N LYS A 263 -11.35 -19.02 7.33
CA LYS A 263 -12.02 -19.97 6.44
C LYS A 263 -11.85 -19.62 4.95
N MET A 264 -11.32 -18.44 4.64
CA MET A 264 -11.17 -17.98 3.27
C MET A 264 -10.00 -18.68 2.57
N LYS A 265 -10.21 -19.13 1.33
CA LYS A 265 -9.15 -19.65 0.45
C LYS A 265 -8.61 -18.51 -0.40
N ILE A 266 -7.42 -18.00 -0.05
CA ILE A 266 -6.91 -16.76 -0.63
C ILE A 266 -5.66 -17.05 -1.46
N GLY A 267 -5.76 -16.82 -2.77
CA GLY A 267 -4.61 -16.85 -3.68
C GLY A 267 -4.00 -15.48 -3.86
N THR A 268 -2.71 -15.42 -4.18
CA THR A 268 -1.99 -14.17 -4.44
C THR A 268 -1.22 -14.22 -5.75
N ILE A 269 -1.08 -13.07 -6.39
CA ILE A 269 -0.04 -12.87 -7.42
C ILE A 269 1.18 -12.19 -6.78
N PRO A 270 2.40 -12.56 -7.21
CA PRO A 270 3.60 -11.83 -6.83
C PRO A 270 3.52 -10.37 -7.29
N VAL A 271 4.02 -9.47 -6.47
CA VAL A 271 4.21 -8.07 -6.87
C VAL A 271 5.68 -7.70 -6.77
N PRO A 272 6.21 -6.94 -7.74
CA PRO A 272 7.59 -6.49 -7.68
C PRO A 272 7.86 -5.72 -6.38
N ASN A 273 8.76 -6.24 -5.54
CA ASN A 273 9.16 -5.56 -4.32
C ASN A 273 10.35 -4.63 -4.63
N MET A 274 10.06 -3.49 -5.27
CA MET A 274 11.08 -2.53 -5.69
C MET A 274 11.99 -2.07 -4.55
N ILE A 275 11.44 -1.92 -3.33
CA ILE A 275 12.20 -1.58 -2.14
C ILE A 275 13.22 -2.68 -1.81
N ASN A 276 12.81 -3.95 -1.71
CA ASN A 276 13.76 -5.04 -1.44
C ASN A 276 14.80 -5.18 -2.53
N ASN A 277 14.43 -5.00 -3.81
CA ASN A 277 15.38 -4.98 -4.91
C ASN A 277 16.41 -3.86 -4.73
N GLY A 278 15.96 -2.64 -4.40
CA GLY A 278 16.84 -1.52 -4.10
C GLY A 278 17.75 -1.74 -2.88
N LEU A 279 17.24 -2.34 -1.80
CA LEU A 279 18.06 -2.71 -0.65
C LEU A 279 19.12 -3.77 -1.00
N ASN A 280 18.78 -4.73 -1.87
CA ASN A 280 19.74 -5.71 -2.35
C ASN A 280 20.81 -5.05 -3.23
N LYS A 281 20.44 -4.07 -4.07
CA LYS A 281 21.41 -3.24 -4.80
C LYS A 281 22.35 -2.53 -3.82
N TRP A 282 21.83 -1.90 -2.76
CA TRP A 282 22.66 -1.24 -1.74
C TRP A 282 23.65 -2.20 -1.08
N ARG A 283 23.18 -3.39 -0.67
CA ARG A 283 24.04 -4.43 -0.08
C ARG A 283 25.10 -4.94 -1.06
N SER A 284 24.77 -5.09 -2.34
CA SER A 284 25.73 -5.51 -3.37
C SER A 284 26.87 -4.51 -3.59
N LYS A 285 26.69 -3.25 -3.15
CA LYS A 285 27.72 -2.21 -3.14
C LYS A 285 28.40 -2.07 -1.77
N ASN A 286 28.26 -3.06 -0.90
CA ASN A 286 28.82 -3.11 0.45
C ASN A 286 28.41 -1.91 1.33
N LEU A 287 27.23 -1.32 1.06
CA LEU A 287 26.71 -0.24 1.90
C LEU A 287 26.15 -0.81 3.21
N GLN A 288 26.30 -0.06 4.30
CA GLN A 288 25.66 -0.41 5.57
C GLN A 288 24.19 -0.02 5.53
N VAL A 289 23.30 -1.01 5.47
CA VAL A 289 21.86 -0.82 5.33
C VAL A 289 21.15 -1.06 6.65
N SER A 290 20.30 -0.12 7.08
CA SER A 290 19.39 -0.30 8.22
C SER A 290 17.96 0.08 7.88
N VAL A 291 17.00 -0.60 8.50
CA VAL A 291 15.57 -0.35 8.35
C VAL A 291 14.97 -0.09 9.72
N GLU A 292 14.27 1.03 9.87
CA GLU A 292 13.68 1.47 11.12
C GLU A 292 12.17 1.67 10.92
N PRO A 293 11.29 1.00 11.68
CA PRO A 293 9.85 1.27 11.62
C PRO A 293 9.59 2.68 12.15
N LEU A 294 8.77 3.44 11.42
CA LEU A 294 8.33 4.76 11.86
C LEU A 294 6.95 4.67 12.50
N GLN A 295 6.71 5.52 13.49
CA GLN A 295 5.38 5.71 14.03
C GLN A 295 4.46 6.25 12.93
N TYR A 296 3.27 5.65 12.80
CA TYR A 296 2.26 6.11 11.87
C TYR A 296 1.81 7.53 12.22
N ASN A 297 1.79 8.40 11.21
CA ASN A 297 1.31 9.76 11.30
C ASN A 297 0.26 9.99 10.21
N ALA A 298 -1.01 10.04 10.61
CA ALA A 298 -2.13 10.18 9.69
C ALA A 298 -2.09 11.46 8.82
N GLU A 299 -1.43 12.53 9.28
CA GLU A 299 -1.35 13.78 8.52
C GLU A 299 -0.43 13.67 7.29
N VAL A 300 0.56 12.78 7.33
CA VAL A 300 1.58 12.66 6.28
C VAL A 300 1.61 11.30 5.61
N ASP A 301 1.14 10.26 6.29
CA ASP A 301 1.08 8.89 5.77
C ASP A 301 -0.27 8.57 5.12
N ALA A 302 -1.33 9.35 5.40
CA ALA A 302 -2.65 9.19 4.77
C ALA A 302 -2.98 10.29 3.74
N ALA A 303 -2.21 11.38 3.71
CA ALA A 303 -2.51 12.57 2.90
C ALA A 303 -2.43 12.33 1.38
N ASP A 304 -1.65 11.36 0.92
CA ASP A 304 -1.38 11.20 -0.50
C ASP A 304 -2.45 10.36 -1.25
N ALA A 305 -3.43 9.76 -0.55
CA ALA A 305 -4.55 9.07 -1.21
C ALA A 305 -5.39 10.03 -2.10
N ALA A 306 -5.44 11.32 -1.78
CA ALA A 306 -6.09 12.33 -2.62
C ALA A 306 -5.14 12.95 -3.66
N THR A 307 -3.84 13.05 -3.33
CA THR A 307 -2.83 13.75 -4.15
C THR A 307 -2.31 12.88 -5.30
N ASP A 308 -2.13 11.58 -5.09
CA ASP A 308 -1.73 10.64 -6.16
C ASP A 308 -2.82 10.53 -7.23
N TYR A 309 -4.09 10.58 -6.83
CA TYR A 309 -5.21 10.62 -7.79
C TYR A 309 -5.28 11.97 -8.51
N ALA A 310 -5.06 13.10 -7.82
CA ALA A 310 -4.98 14.41 -8.48
C ALA A 310 -3.83 14.48 -9.50
N MET A 311 -2.70 13.82 -9.20
CA MET A 311 -1.56 13.72 -10.10
C MET A 311 -1.84 12.77 -11.28
N LEU A 312 -2.48 11.62 -11.03
CA LEU A 312 -2.96 10.71 -12.09
C LEU A 312 -3.99 11.41 -12.99
N GLN A 313 -4.94 12.15 -12.41
CA GLN A 313 -5.93 12.96 -13.13
C GLN A 313 -5.28 14.11 -13.91
N GLN A 314 -4.28 14.79 -13.36
CA GLN A 314 -3.52 15.81 -14.09
C GLN A 314 -2.73 15.21 -15.26
N GLN A 315 -2.11 14.04 -15.08
CA GLN A 315 -1.48 13.31 -16.17
C GLN A 315 -2.51 12.87 -17.23
N MET A 316 -3.70 12.45 -16.81
CA MET A 316 -4.82 12.10 -17.70
C MET A 316 -5.32 13.32 -18.51
N PHE A 317 -5.48 14.49 -17.88
CA PHE A 317 -5.87 15.73 -18.56
C PHE A 317 -4.77 16.26 -19.49
N ALA A 318 -3.50 16.13 -19.11
CA ALA A 318 -2.37 16.51 -19.96
C ALA A 318 -2.29 15.65 -21.23
N LEU A 319 -2.55 14.34 -21.12
CA LEU A 319 -2.61 13.43 -22.27
C LEU A 319 -3.79 13.75 -23.19
N GLN A 320 -4.97 14.04 -22.65
CA GLN A 320 -6.16 14.42 -23.42
C GLN A 320 -6.00 15.77 -24.16
N ARG A 321 -5.36 16.77 -23.53
CA ARG A 321 -5.09 18.07 -24.15
C ARG A 321 -4.00 18.03 -25.23
N SER A 322 -3.10 17.05 -25.18
CA SER A 322 -1.98 16.95 -26.13
C SER A 322 -2.38 16.48 -27.53
N GLY A 323 -3.62 16.05 -27.77
CA GLY A 323 -4.10 15.58 -29.07
C GLY A 323 -3.38 14.34 -29.62
N ARG A 324 -2.42 13.76 -28.88
CA ARG A 324 -1.70 12.55 -29.27
C ARG A 324 -2.62 11.35 -29.15
N LYS A 325 -3.31 11.00 -30.25
CA LYS A 325 -3.77 9.62 -30.45
C LYS A 325 -2.52 8.74 -30.42
N LEU A 326 -2.51 7.72 -29.58
CA LEU A 326 -1.56 6.62 -29.78
C LEU A 326 -1.83 6.05 -31.17
N LEU A 327 -0.84 6.20 -32.06
CA LEU A 327 -0.74 5.34 -33.22
C LEU A 327 -0.49 3.93 -32.67
N VAL A 328 -1.58 3.19 -32.50
CA VAL A 328 -1.53 1.75 -32.32
C VAL A 328 -1.00 1.21 -33.66
N GLN A 329 0.29 0.90 -33.73
CA GLN A 329 0.73 -0.08 -34.71
C GLN A 329 -0.04 -1.36 -34.38
N LYS A 330 -1.01 -1.69 -35.24
CA LYS A 330 -1.62 -3.02 -35.24
C LYS A 330 -0.48 -4.03 -35.37
N PRO A 331 -0.50 -5.15 -34.62
CA PRO A 331 0.36 -6.27 -34.95
C PRO A 331 0.00 -6.70 -36.38
N GLN A 332 0.95 -6.61 -37.31
CA GLN A 332 0.82 -7.36 -38.55
C GLN A 332 1.03 -8.83 -38.19
N LEU A 333 -0.05 -9.59 -38.31
CA LEU A 333 0.02 -11.04 -38.35
C LEU A 333 0.51 -11.42 -39.75
N SER A 334 1.72 -11.98 -39.82
CA SER A 334 2.21 -12.85 -40.89
C SER A 334 2.97 -13.98 -40.25
#